data_AF-A0A2N1PX10-F1
#
_entry.id   AF-A0A2N1PX10-F1
#
_cell.length_a   1.000
_cell.length_b   1.000
_cell.length_c   1.000
_cell.angle_alpha   90.00
_cell.angle_beta   90.00
_cell.angle_gamma   90.00
#
_symmetry.space_group_name_H-M   'P 1'
#
loop_
_entity.id
_entity.type
_entity.pdbx_description
1 polymer ?
#
loop_
_entity_poly.entity_id
_entity_poly.type
_entity_poly.pdbx_seq_one_letter_code
_entity_poly.pdbx_strand_id
1 'polypeptide(L)'
;YFWNTANVEAFKTLSMPDEYKDIVLEQWGYGLEASRIPGAYMVEREISNAWTKIVFEDTNPRQALDEAVRISNREIIYKMGEFGYTRNGVILKPYRVPSIYNIHEWLTEVNHAS
;
A
#
# COMPACT_ATOMS: atom_id res chain seq x y z
N TYR A 1 -19.98 18.17 -15.21
CA TYR A 1 -18.61 17.84 -14.75
C TYR A 1 -18.74 17.21 -13.37
N PHE A 2 -18.28 15.98 -13.16
CA PHE A 2 -18.32 15.33 -11.84
C PHE A 2 -16.97 15.54 -11.15
N TRP A 3 -16.98 16.02 -9.90
CA TRP A 3 -15.78 16.12 -9.08
C TRP A 3 -15.74 14.92 -8.13
N ASN A 4 -14.89 13.94 -8.46
CA ASN A 4 -14.74 12.74 -7.63
C ASN A 4 -13.90 13.08 -6.42
N THR A 5 -14.55 13.19 -5.27
CA THR A 5 -13.95 13.50 -3.97
C THR A 5 -13.48 12.23 -3.28
N ALA A 6 -12.31 12.28 -2.65
CA ALA A 6 -11.81 11.19 -1.81
C ALA A 6 -12.57 11.05 -0.49
N ASN A 7 -13.41 12.05 -0.13
CA ASN A 7 -14.27 12.00 1.04
C ASN A 7 -15.58 11.28 0.69
N VAL A 8 -15.79 10.10 1.29
CA VAL A 8 -16.98 9.26 1.13
C VAL A 8 -18.28 10.03 1.42
N GLU A 9 -18.29 10.94 2.40
CA GLU A 9 -19.46 11.75 2.71
C GLU A 9 -19.77 12.78 1.63
N ALA A 10 -18.74 13.37 1.03
CA ALA A 10 -18.92 14.28 -0.11
C ALA A 10 -19.22 13.53 -1.42
N PHE A 11 -18.84 12.25 -1.54
CA PHE A 11 -19.17 11.42 -2.68
C PHE A 11 -20.68 11.08 -2.72
N LYS A 12 -21.28 10.86 -1.55
CA LYS A 12 -22.73 10.60 -1.41
C LYS A 12 -23.61 11.76 -1.91
N THR A 13 -23.11 13.00 -1.85
CA THR A 13 -23.86 14.20 -2.25
C THR A 13 -23.77 14.52 -3.74
N LEU A 14 -23.04 13.72 -4.53
CA LEU A 14 -22.96 13.90 -5.98
C LEU A 14 -24.34 13.71 -6.62
N SER A 15 -24.60 14.52 -7.65
CA SER A 15 -25.84 14.51 -8.45
C SER A 15 -25.99 13.27 -9.36
N MET A 16 -25.16 12.25 -9.14
CA MET A 16 -25.25 10.95 -9.82
C MET A 16 -26.45 10.16 -9.27
N PRO A 17 -27.16 9.37 -10.10
CA PRO A 17 -28.20 8.46 -9.61
C PRO A 17 -27.68 7.56 -8.48
N ASP A 18 -28.53 7.32 -7.48
CA ASP A 18 -28.15 6.59 -6.27
C ASP A 18 -27.67 5.17 -6.59
N GLU A 19 -28.27 4.51 -7.58
CA GLU A 19 -27.88 3.16 -8.06
C GLU A 19 -26.38 3.05 -8.40
N TYR A 20 -25.79 4.09 -9.03
CA TYR A 20 -24.37 4.08 -9.36
C TYR A 20 -23.49 4.43 -8.15
N LYS A 21 -23.97 5.34 -7.28
CA LYS A 21 -23.24 5.70 -6.06
C LYS A 21 -23.15 4.50 -5.12
N ASP A 22 -24.22 3.72 -5.00
CA ASP A 22 -24.27 2.53 -4.15
C ASP A 22 -23.26 1.47 -4.61
N ILE A 23 -23.16 1.22 -5.91
CA ILE A 23 -22.14 0.31 -6.48
C ILE A 23 -20.72 0.79 -6.15
N VAL A 24 -20.43 2.08 -6.35
CA VAL A 24 -19.09 2.62 -6.08
C VAL A 24 -18.77 2.60 -4.58
N LEU A 25 -19.75 2.88 -3.72
CA LEU A 25 -19.60 2.79 -2.27
C LEU A 25 -19.38 1.34 -1.79
N GLU A 26 -20.04 0.37 -2.43
CA GLU A 26 -19.78 -1.05 -2.18
C GLU A 26 -18.33 -1.41 -2.54
N GLN A 27 -17.86 -0.99 -3.72
CA GLN A 27 -16.47 -1.20 -4.15
C GLN A 27 -15.45 -0.53 -3.21
N TRP A 28 -15.80 0.62 -2.64
CA TRP A 28 -14.95 1.31 -1.67
C TRP A 28 -14.67 0.46 -0.43
N GLY A 29 -15.62 -0.38 -0.01
CA GLY A 29 -15.44 -1.30 1.12
C GLY A 29 -14.38 -2.38 0.90
N TYR A 30 -14.05 -2.69 -0.36
CA TYR A 30 -12.98 -3.63 -0.71
C TYR A 30 -11.61 -2.95 -0.85
N GLY A 31 -11.56 -1.61 -0.75
CA GLY A 31 -10.34 -0.84 -0.77
C GLY A 31 -9.51 -1.09 0.49
N LEU A 32 -8.47 -1.92 0.37
CA LEU A 32 -7.45 -2.08 1.41
C LEU A 32 -6.39 -0.99 1.23
N GLU A 33 -6.25 -0.10 2.19
CA GLU A 33 -5.09 0.79 2.24
C GLU A 33 -3.87 0.01 2.73
N ALA A 34 -2.92 -0.23 1.82
CA ALA A 34 -1.69 -0.91 2.17
C ALA A 34 -0.87 -0.06 3.17
N SER A 35 -0.38 -0.71 4.22
CA SER A 35 0.52 -0.06 5.19
C SER A 35 1.73 0.54 4.47
N ARG A 36 1.91 1.86 4.63
CA ARG A 36 3.06 2.59 4.09
C ARG A 36 4.29 2.29 4.96
N ILE A 37 5.01 1.24 4.60
CA ILE A 37 6.28 0.86 5.23
C ILE A 37 7.46 1.09 4.27
N PRO A 38 8.70 1.23 4.77
CA PRO A 38 9.89 1.21 3.91
C PRO A 38 9.88 0.01 2.96
N GLY A 39 9.98 0.29 1.65
CA GLY A 39 9.95 -0.74 0.60
C GLY A 39 8.56 -1.16 0.11
N ALA A 40 7.46 -0.60 0.66
CA ALA A 40 6.09 -0.96 0.26
C ALA A 40 5.79 -0.78 -1.24
N TYR A 41 6.43 0.19 -1.91
CA TYR A 41 6.30 0.39 -3.36
C TYR A 41 6.68 -0.84 -4.19
N MET A 42 7.55 -1.72 -3.65
CA MET A 42 7.98 -2.94 -4.35
C MET A 42 6.84 -3.96 -4.46
N VAL A 43 5.83 -3.89 -3.59
CA VAL A 43 4.65 -4.75 -3.69
C VAL A 43 3.84 -4.36 -4.94
N GLU A 44 3.49 -3.09 -5.08
CA GLU A 44 2.73 -2.58 -6.24
C GLU A 44 3.48 -2.84 -7.57
N ARG A 45 4.80 -2.60 -7.56
CA ARG A 45 5.67 -2.85 -8.71
C ARG A 45 5.69 -4.33 -9.11
N GLU A 46 5.95 -5.23 -8.16
CA GLU A 46 6.08 -6.65 -8.49
C GLU A 46 4.73 -7.31 -8.83
N ILE A 47 3.61 -6.78 -8.32
CA ILE A 47 2.27 -7.15 -8.82
C ILE A 47 2.12 -6.79 -10.30
N SER A 48 2.56 -5.59 -10.69
CA SER A 48 2.51 -5.14 -12.09
C SER A 48 3.41 -5.99 -12.99
N ASN A 49 4.60 -6.35 -12.50
CA ASN A 49 5.51 -7.25 -13.20
C ASN A 49 4.93 -8.67 -13.33
N ALA A 50 4.36 -9.23 -12.25
CA ALA A 50 3.75 -10.55 -12.28
C ALA A 50 2.61 -10.61 -13.29
N TRP A 51 1.74 -9.60 -13.30
CA TRP A 51 0.66 -9.50 -14.29
C TRP A 51 1.20 -9.46 -15.71
N THR A 52 2.22 -8.64 -15.96
CA THR A 52 2.87 -8.52 -17.28
C THR A 52 3.41 -9.88 -17.74
N LYS A 53 4.15 -10.59 -16.88
CA LYS A 53 4.71 -11.92 -17.18
C LYS A 53 3.64 -12.97 -17.47
N ILE A 54 2.54 -12.95 -16.71
CA ILE A 54 1.43 -13.89 -16.92
C ILE A 54 0.76 -13.62 -18.26
N VAL A 55 0.43 -12.37 -18.54
CA VAL A 55 -0.41 -12.00 -19.70
C VAL A 55 0.38 -12.01 -21.00
N PHE A 56 1.61 -11.49 -20.99
CA PHE A 56 2.39 -11.30 -22.22
C PHE A 56 3.45 -12.37 -22.44
N GLU A 57 3.92 -13.02 -21.39
CA GLU A 57 5.01 -14.01 -21.47
C GLU A 57 4.53 -15.44 -21.19
N ASP A 58 3.22 -15.65 -21.02
CA ASP A 58 2.59 -16.95 -20.68
C ASP A 58 3.25 -17.65 -19.48
N THR A 59 3.80 -16.84 -18.54
CA THR A 59 4.45 -17.37 -17.35
C THR A 59 3.40 -17.98 -16.43
N ASN A 60 3.72 -19.14 -15.84
CA ASN A 60 2.85 -19.78 -14.87
C ASN A 60 2.48 -18.80 -13.72
N PRO A 61 1.18 -18.56 -13.43
CA PRO A 61 0.78 -17.57 -12.43
C PRO A 61 1.34 -17.80 -11.04
N ARG A 62 1.46 -19.06 -10.61
CA ARG A 62 2.06 -19.40 -9.31
C ARG A 62 3.52 -18.98 -9.29
N GLN A 63 4.27 -19.33 -10.32
CA GLN A 63 5.69 -18.96 -10.42
C GLN A 63 5.89 -17.45 -10.46
N ALA A 64 5.10 -16.72 -11.24
CA ALA A 64 5.18 -15.26 -11.33
C ALA A 64 4.91 -14.60 -9.96
N LEU A 65 3.91 -15.09 -9.22
CA LEU A 65 3.57 -14.59 -7.89
C LEU A 65 4.61 -14.96 -6.84
N ASP A 66 5.14 -16.19 -6.87
CA ASP A 66 6.21 -16.62 -5.95
C ASP A 66 7.46 -15.76 -6.13
N GLU A 67 7.81 -15.41 -7.37
CA GLU A 67 8.92 -14.51 -7.67
C GLU A 67 8.66 -13.09 -7.18
N ALA A 68 7.45 -12.55 -7.43
CA ALA A 68 7.04 -11.24 -6.95
C ALA A 68 7.18 -11.14 -5.42
N VAL A 69 6.62 -12.11 -4.69
CA VAL A 69 6.71 -12.19 -3.22
C VAL A 69 8.17 -12.20 -2.75
N ARG A 70 9.01 -13.02 -3.38
CA ARG A 70 10.44 -13.13 -3.03
C ARG A 70 11.19 -11.80 -3.25
N ILE A 71 10.92 -11.11 -4.37
CA ILE A 71 11.57 -9.83 -4.68
C ILE A 71 11.07 -8.74 -3.72
N SER A 72 9.77 -8.62 -3.51
CA SER A 72 9.19 -7.65 -2.59
C SER A 72 9.71 -7.83 -1.16
N ASN A 73 9.72 -9.07 -0.63
CA ASN A 73 10.21 -9.34 0.71
C ASN A 73 11.69 -8.94 0.89
N ARG A 74 12.52 -9.25 -0.11
CA ARG A 74 13.95 -8.89 -0.08
C ARG A 74 14.14 -7.38 -0.05
N GLU A 75 13.40 -6.63 -0.87
CA GLU A 75 13.48 -5.18 -0.89
C GLU A 75 12.98 -4.57 0.42
N ILE A 76 11.84 -5.03 0.93
CA ILE A 76 11.27 -4.56 2.19
C ILE A 76 12.29 -4.76 3.32
N ILE A 77 12.90 -5.94 3.44
CA ILE A 77 13.94 -6.20 4.44
C ILE A 77 15.15 -5.29 4.23
N TYR A 78 15.60 -5.11 2.98
CA TYR A 78 16.73 -4.24 2.68
C TYR A 78 16.45 -2.78 3.10
N LYS A 79 15.29 -2.24 2.73
CA LYS A 79 14.85 -0.89 3.11
C LYS A 79 14.65 -0.74 4.60
N MET A 80 14.06 -1.72 5.27
CA MET A 80 13.96 -1.75 6.72
C MET A 80 15.36 -1.74 7.38
N GLY A 81 16.36 -2.34 6.74
CA GLY A 81 17.75 -2.31 7.18
C GLY A 81 18.38 -0.92 7.08
N GLU A 82 18.12 -0.19 5.99
CA GLU A 82 18.58 1.20 5.81
C GLU A 82 18.09 2.11 6.95
N PHE A 83 16.90 1.85 7.49
CA PHE A 83 16.33 2.61 8.62
C PHE A 83 16.55 1.96 10.00
N GLY A 84 17.38 0.92 10.09
CA GLY A 84 17.76 0.28 11.35
C GLY A 84 16.68 -0.56 12.02
N TYR A 85 15.64 -0.98 11.28
CA TYR A 85 14.61 -1.90 11.77
C TYR A 85 15.03 -3.36 11.65
N THR A 86 15.94 -3.69 10.72
CA THR A 86 16.44 -5.05 10.50
C THR A 86 17.95 -5.06 10.32
N ARG A 87 18.63 -6.17 10.66
CA ARG A 87 20.04 -6.41 10.34
C ARG A 87 20.25 -7.86 9.95
N ASN A 88 20.87 -8.11 8.80
CA ASN A 88 21.08 -9.46 8.26
C ASN A 88 19.78 -10.31 8.22
N GLY A 89 18.65 -9.69 7.89
CA GLY A 89 17.34 -10.35 7.86
C GLY A 89 16.69 -10.57 9.23
N VAL A 90 17.37 -10.23 10.33
CA VAL A 90 16.80 -10.30 11.69
C VAL A 90 16.12 -8.97 12.02
N ILE A 91 14.88 -9.03 12.49
CA ILE A 91 14.13 -7.85 12.96
C ILE A 91 14.71 -7.40 14.30
N LEU A 92 15.19 -6.15 14.37
CA LEU A 92 15.77 -5.55 15.58
C LEU A 92 14.70 -4.86 16.42
N LYS A 93 13.74 -4.18 15.77
CA LYS A 93 12.62 -3.50 16.40
C LYS A 93 11.41 -3.50 15.46
N PRO A 94 10.18 -3.58 15.97
CA PRO A 94 8.99 -3.54 15.14
C PRO A 94 8.84 -2.15 14.49
N TYR A 95 8.43 -2.11 13.22
CA TYR A 95 8.02 -0.88 12.56
C TYR A 95 6.60 -0.54 12.99
N ARG A 96 6.40 0.65 13.58
CA ARG A 96 5.05 1.15 13.90
C ARG A 96 4.47 1.79 12.64
N VAL A 97 3.46 1.16 12.06
CA VAL A 97 2.78 1.71 10.88
C VAL A 97 2.06 3.01 11.27
N PRO A 98 2.31 4.11 10.54
CA PRO A 98 1.54 5.33 10.72
C PRO A 98 0.05 5.09 10.43
N SER A 99 -0.80 5.56 11.32
CA SER A 99 -2.26 5.52 11.23
C SER A 99 -2.83 6.83 11.73
N ILE A 100 -4.11 7.09 11.44
CA ILE A 100 -4.81 8.28 11.96
C ILE A 100 -4.72 8.40 13.49
N TYR A 101 -4.56 7.28 14.20
CA TYR A 101 -4.50 7.26 15.67
C TYR A 101 -3.12 7.61 16.24
N ASN A 102 -2.04 7.46 15.48
CA ASN A 102 -0.67 7.66 15.97
C ASN A 102 0.11 8.73 15.19
N ILE A 103 -0.46 9.30 14.12
CA ILE A 103 0.21 10.27 13.27
C ILE A 103 0.65 11.55 14.02
N HIS A 104 -0.08 11.93 15.07
CA HIS A 104 0.26 13.09 15.90
C HIS A 104 1.60 12.92 16.64
N GLU A 105 1.94 11.70 17.08
CA GLU A 105 3.20 11.41 17.79
C GLU A 105 4.41 11.60 16.85
N TRP A 106 4.26 11.21 15.58
CA TRP A 106 5.30 11.33 14.57
C TRP A 106 5.58 12.80 14.18
N LEU A 107 4.54 13.64 14.15
CA LEU A 107 4.69 15.07 13.87
C LEU A 107 5.43 15.82 14.99
N THR A 108 5.33 15.34 16.24
CA THR A 108 6.04 15.93 17.39
C THR A 108 7.52 15.56 17.47
N GLU A 109 7.91 14.36 17.04
CA GLU A 109 9.33 13.93 17.06
C GLU A 109 10.21 14.77 16.12
N VAL A 110 9.67 15.23 14.97
CA VAL A 110 10.40 16.06 14.00
C VAL A 110 10.75 17.45 14.56
N ASN A 111 9.93 17.99 15.46
CA ASN A 111 10.14 19.33 16.02
C ASN A 111 11.23 19.41 17.12
N HIS A 112 11.79 18.27 17.54
CA HIS A 112 12.85 18.20 18.57
C HIS A 112 14.22 17.79 18.01
N ALA A 113 14.36 17.68 16.69
CA ALA A 113 15.62 17.37 16.00
C ALA A 113 16.21 18.59 15.27
N SER A 114 16.17 19.77 15.91
CA SER A 114 16.82 21.02 15.45
C SER A 114 18.00 21.40 16.33
#